data_AF-A0A3G9IE18-F1
#
_entry.id   AF-A0A3G9IE18-F1
#
_cell.length_a   1.000
_cell.length_b   1.000
_cell.length_c   1.000
_cell.angle_alpha   90.00
_cell.angle_beta   90.00
_cell.angle_gamma   90.00
#
_symmetry.space_group_name_H-M   'P 1'
#
loop_
_entity.id
_entity.type
_entity.pdbx_description
1 polymer ?
#
loop_
_entity_poly.entity_id
_entity_poly.type
_entity_poly.pdbx_seq_one_letter_code
_entity_poly.pdbx_strand_id
1 'polypeptide(L)'
;MTAPWIGRVICPHEAVLGREETVTDWSGHASCVEPGRVGRWAVAVIGDAARTQVLDTLASIVPDAPVAGAIARLSRADLPRCSVLLSDGEYAAGLAWGEPLGLADLGGWEYALSAAPLDRGSWSPLSPGTIVVLDSCGPVVFPVPFLQEI
;
A
#
# COMPACT_ATOMS: atom_id res chain seq x y z
N MET A 1 5.22 21.11 6.93
CA MET A 1 5.52 20.09 5.91
C MET A 1 4.99 18.78 6.45
N THR A 2 3.95 18.23 5.83
CA THR A 2 3.26 17.01 6.28
C THR A 2 4.02 15.79 5.75
N ALA A 3 4.40 14.89 6.66
CA ALA A 3 5.20 13.71 6.35
C ALA A 3 4.45 12.73 5.42
N PRO A 4 5.12 12.08 4.46
CA PRO A 4 4.49 11.10 3.59
C PRO A 4 4.47 9.68 4.19
N TRP A 5 3.53 8.84 3.73
CA TRP A 5 3.34 7.46 4.20
C TRP A 5 4.56 6.57 3.98
N ILE A 6 4.86 5.69 4.94
CA ILE A 6 5.91 4.69 4.81
C ILE A 6 5.33 3.34 5.24
N GLY A 7 5.08 2.45 4.28
CA GLY A 7 4.94 1.02 4.55
C GLY A 7 6.29 0.36 4.31
N ARG A 8 7.06 0.06 5.37
CA ARG A 8 8.42 -0.48 5.27
C ARG A 8 8.40 -2.01 5.32
N VAL A 9 9.10 -2.69 4.43
CA VAL A 9 9.48 -4.11 4.57
C VAL A 9 11.01 -4.20 4.51
N ILE A 10 11.63 -4.91 5.46
CA ILE A 10 13.07 -5.17 5.49
C ILE A 10 13.32 -6.59 4.98
N CYS A 11 14.21 -6.73 3.99
CA CYS A 11 14.51 -8.00 3.36
C CYS A 11 15.31 -8.97 4.26
N PRO A 12 14.95 -10.27 4.35
CA PRO A 12 15.65 -11.27 5.13
C PRO A 12 16.92 -11.79 4.44
N HIS A 13 17.36 -11.23 3.30
CA HIS A 13 18.73 -11.52 2.84
C HIS A 13 19.81 -10.90 3.76
N GLU A 14 19.41 -10.08 4.74
CA GLU A 14 20.23 -9.74 5.91
C GLU A 14 20.09 -10.73 7.09
N ALA A 15 19.32 -11.82 6.96
CA ALA A 15 19.12 -12.84 8.02
C ALA A 15 20.30 -13.81 8.17
N VAL A 16 21.50 -13.26 8.12
CA VAL A 16 22.54 -13.63 9.08
C VAL A 16 22.31 -12.88 10.43
N LEU A 17 21.43 -11.85 10.51
CA LEU A 17 21.38 -10.91 11.66
C LEU A 17 20.00 -10.43 12.24
N GLY A 18 18.81 -10.77 11.75
CA GLY A 18 17.56 -10.25 12.41
C GLY A 18 16.22 -10.68 11.80
N ARG A 19 15.13 -10.50 12.55
CA ARG A 19 13.74 -10.83 12.15
C ARG A 19 13.12 -9.77 11.23
N GLU A 20 12.16 -10.18 10.42
CA GLU A 20 11.31 -9.28 9.62
C GLU A 20 10.55 -8.31 10.54
N GLU A 21 10.70 -7.00 10.28
CA GLU A 21 9.87 -5.96 10.88
C GLU A 21 9.23 -5.15 9.76
N THR A 22 7.91 -5.26 9.66
CA THR A 22 7.10 -4.35 8.83
C THR A 22 6.67 -3.18 9.68
N VAL A 23 7.42 -2.09 9.57
CA VAL A 23 7.10 -0.83 10.26
C VAL A 23 6.06 -0.11 9.43
N THR A 24 4.82 -0.09 9.91
CA THR A 24 3.78 0.82 9.40
C THR A 24 3.83 2.09 10.24
N ASP A 25 4.58 3.10 9.80
CA ASP A 25 4.53 4.43 10.42
C ASP A 25 3.47 5.26 9.68
N TRP A 26 2.31 5.40 10.30
CA TRP A 26 1.15 6.11 9.75
C TRP A 26 1.26 7.58 10.11
N SER A 27 2.11 8.32 9.42
CA SER A 27 2.15 9.78 9.57
C SER A 27 1.13 10.44 8.61
N GLY A 28 0.22 11.22 9.20
CA GLY A 28 -0.98 11.71 8.54
C GLY A 28 -0.70 12.67 7.38
N HIS A 29 -1.12 12.26 6.18
CA HIS A 29 -1.40 13.21 5.09
C HIS A 29 -2.67 14.00 5.43
N ALA A 30 -2.75 15.28 5.06
CA ALA A 30 -3.90 16.13 5.36
C ALA A 30 -5.24 15.62 4.77
N SER A 31 -5.18 14.75 3.76
CA SER A 31 -6.33 14.10 3.12
C SER A 31 -6.57 12.66 3.58
N CYS A 32 -5.98 12.23 4.70
CA CYS A 32 -6.19 10.88 5.22
C CYS A 32 -6.31 10.94 6.75
N VAL A 33 -7.54 10.77 7.21
CA VAL A 33 -7.86 10.47 8.61
C VAL A 33 -7.25 9.10 8.96
N GLU A 34 -6.87 8.88 10.22
CA GLU A 34 -6.25 7.65 10.77
C GLU A 34 -6.60 6.35 10.01
N PRO A 35 -5.65 5.41 9.83
CA PRO A 35 -5.90 4.19 9.05
C PRO A 35 -7.14 3.46 9.54
N GLY A 36 -8.03 3.11 8.61
CA GLY A 36 -9.15 2.23 8.92
C GLY A 36 -8.64 0.84 9.33
N ARG A 37 -9.45 0.09 10.09
CA ARG A 37 -9.18 -1.32 10.38
C ARG A 37 -10.28 -2.20 9.83
N VAL A 38 -9.87 -3.27 9.13
CA VAL A 38 -10.76 -4.34 8.66
C VAL A 38 -10.14 -5.67 9.09
N GLY A 39 -10.68 -6.25 10.16
CA GLY A 39 -10.09 -7.42 10.79
C GLY A 39 -8.65 -7.15 11.22
N ARG A 40 -7.69 -7.93 10.69
CA ARG A 40 -6.26 -7.75 10.96
C ARG A 40 -5.60 -6.64 10.12
N TRP A 41 -6.27 -6.18 9.07
CA TRP A 41 -5.66 -5.23 8.14
C TRP A 41 -5.79 -3.80 8.63
N ALA A 42 -4.70 -3.05 8.54
CA ALA A 42 -4.70 -1.61 8.55
C ALA A 42 -4.79 -1.10 7.10
N VAL A 43 -5.67 -0.12 6.88
CA VAL A 43 -6.04 0.35 5.54
C VAL A 43 -5.92 1.88 5.49
N ALA A 44 -5.09 2.40 4.60
CA ALA A 44 -5.15 3.81 4.21
C ALA A 44 -5.77 3.94 2.82
N VAL A 45 -6.62 4.96 2.67
CA VAL A 45 -7.28 5.28 1.41
C VAL A 45 -7.05 6.75 1.12
N ILE A 46 -6.44 7.02 -0.02
CA ILE A 46 -6.27 8.35 -0.59
C ILE A 46 -7.47 8.57 -1.51
N GLY A 47 -8.31 9.56 -1.20
CA GLY A 47 -9.58 9.80 -1.87
C GLY A 47 -10.77 9.50 -0.96
N ASP A 48 -11.24 10.52 -0.22
CA ASP A 48 -12.24 10.37 0.85
C ASP A 48 -13.56 9.75 0.39
N ALA A 49 -14.01 10.09 -0.82
CA ALA A 49 -15.26 9.58 -1.37
C ALA A 49 -15.27 8.03 -1.54
N ALA A 50 -14.10 7.42 -1.72
CA ALA A 50 -13.98 5.97 -1.91
C ALA A 50 -13.79 5.20 -0.58
N ARG A 51 -13.48 5.89 0.52
CA ARG A 51 -13.02 5.27 1.77
C ARG A 51 -13.99 4.22 2.31
N THR A 52 -15.27 4.58 2.47
CA THR A 52 -16.29 3.66 2.98
C THR A 52 -16.42 2.43 2.08
N GLN A 53 -16.48 2.63 0.77
CA GLN A 53 -16.64 1.55 -0.20
C GLN A 53 -15.42 0.60 -0.22
N VAL A 54 -14.21 1.13 -0.08
CA VAL A 54 -12.98 0.32 0.06
C VAL A 54 -13.04 -0.55 1.31
N LEU A 55 -13.39 0.03 2.47
CA LEU A 55 -13.47 -0.70 3.73
C LEU A 55 -14.56 -1.78 3.70
N ASP A 56 -15.73 -1.47 3.16
CA ASP A 56 -16.83 -2.44 2.99
C ASP A 56 -16.46 -3.57 2.03
N THR A 57 -15.78 -3.24 0.93
CA THR A 57 -15.28 -4.24 -0.03
C THR A 57 -14.26 -5.17 0.63
N LEU A 58 -13.30 -4.60 1.38
CA LEU A 58 -12.33 -5.39 2.13
C LEU A 58 -13.01 -6.26 3.19
N ALA A 59 -14.05 -5.77 3.87
CA ALA A 59 -14.79 -6.56 4.86
C ALA A 59 -15.53 -7.76 4.22
N SER A 60 -15.94 -7.64 2.96
CA SER A 60 -16.52 -8.75 2.18
C SER A 60 -15.48 -9.76 1.68
N ILE A 61 -14.20 -9.36 1.58
CA ILE A 61 -13.10 -10.24 1.26
C ILE A 61 -12.79 -11.07 2.51
N VAL A 62 -12.69 -12.40 2.34
CA VAL A 62 -12.46 -13.35 3.44
C VAL A 62 -11.37 -12.84 4.40
N PRO A 63 -11.63 -12.73 5.71
CA PRO A 63 -10.75 -12.08 6.69
C PRO A 63 -9.36 -12.74 6.85
N ASP A 64 -9.18 -13.95 6.30
CA ASP A 64 -7.91 -14.69 6.32
C ASP A 64 -7.11 -14.59 5.02
N ALA A 65 -7.55 -13.78 4.05
CA ALA A 65 -6.80 -13.61 2.81
C ALA A 65 -5.42 -12.97 3.06
N PRO A 66 -4.34 -13.46 2.41
CA PRO A 66 -3.06 -12.75 2.41
C PRO A 66 -3.24 -11.33 1.83
N VAL A 67 -2.43 -10.37 2.29
CA VAL A 67 -2.49 -8.95 1.84
C VAL A 67 -2.45 -8.83 0.31
N ALA A 68 -1.59 -9.59 -0.36
CA ALA A 68 -1.51 -9.64 -1.82
C ALA A 68 -2.81 -10.12 -2.49
N GLY A 69 -3.48 -11.11 -1.89
CA GLY A 69 -4.76 -11.61 -2.38
C GLY A 69 -5.90 -10.62 -2.14
N ALA A 70 -5.89 -9.93 -1.00
CA ALA A 70 -6.88 -8.91 -0.68
C ALA A 70 -6.79 -7.70 -1.62
N ILE A 71 -5.58 -7.15 -1.85
CA ILE A 71 -5.40 -6.01 -2.76
C ILE A 71 -5.74 -6.37 -4.21
N ALA A 72 -5.43 -7.60 -4.66
CA ALA A 72 -5.77 -8.08 -6.00
C ALA A 72 -7.27 -8.32 -6.21
N ARG A 73 -8.02 -8.62 -5.14
CA ARG A 73 -9.49 -8.67 -5.20
C ARG A 73 -10.08 -7.26 -5.18
N LEU A 74 -9.52 -6.37 -4.36
CA LEU A 74 -9.93 -4.98 -4.27
C LEU A 74 -9.79 -4.27 -5.62
N SER A 75 -8.71 -4.53 -6.37
CA SER A 75 -8.53 -3.92 -7.70
C SER A 75 -9.59 -4.30 -8.74
N ARG A 76 -10.35 -5.37 -8.49
CA ARG A 76 -11.46 -5.82 -9.37
C ARG A 76 -12.81 -5.25 -8.96
N ALA A 77 -12.88 -4.53 -7.83
CA ALA A 77 -14.09 -3.88 -7.40
C ALA A 77 -14.31 -2.58 -8.18
N ASP A 78 -15.58 -2.23 -8.38
CA ASP A 78 -15.97 -0.97 -8.99
C ASP A 78 -15.83 0.16 -7.97
N LEU A 79 -14.60 0.68 -7.84
CA LEU A 79 -14.24 1.71 -6.88
C LEU A 79 -14.06 3.06 -7.60
N PRO A 80 -14.53 4.17 -6.98
CA PRO A 80 -14.13 5.51 -7.41
C PRO A 80 -12.60 5.63 -7.45
N ARG A 81 -12.09 6.60 -8.22
CA ARG A 81 -10.66 6.90 -8.26
C ARG A 81 -10.15 7.18 -6.84
N CYS A 82 -9.23 6.35 -6.40
CA CYS A 82 -8.59 6.36 -5.08
C CYS A 82 -7.25 5.63 -5.14
N SER A 83 -6.42 5.75 -4.12
CA SER A 83 -5.26 4.87 -3.97
C SER A 83 -5.28 4.25 -2.59
N VAL A 84 -4.96 2.97 -2.51
CA VAL A 84 -5.12 2.19 -1.29
C VAL A 84 -3.79 1.62 -0.86
N LEU A 85 -3.50 1.68 0.44
CA LEU A 85 -2.42 0.96 1.09
C LEU A 85 -3.02 0.00 2.11
N LEU A 86 -2.58 -1.24 2.07
CA LEU A 86 -3.05 -2.33 2.91
C LEU A 86 -1.86 -2.97 3.61
N SER A 87 -1.96 -3.24 4.91
CA SER A 87 -0.97 -4.02 5.65
C SER A 87 -1.61 -4.88 6.72
N ASP A 88 -1.06 -6.07 6.99
CA ASP A 88 -1.40 -6.90 8.16
C ASP A 88 -0.35 -6.84 9.27
N GLY A 89 0.61 -5.91 9.17
CA GLY A 89 1.73 -5.78 10.11
C GLY A 89 2.93 -6.68 9.81
N GLU A 90 2.83 -7.58 8.83
CA GLU A 90 3.94 -8.40 8.32
C GLU A 90 4.20 -8.11 6.84
N TYR A 91 3.15 -7.87 6.06
CA TYR A 91 3.26 -7.49 4.65
C TYR A 91 2.54 -6.18 4.39
N ALA A 92 2.93 -5.51 3.32
CA ALA A 92 2.27 -4.31 2.82
C ALA A 92 2.02 -4.41 1.32
N ALA A 93 0.91 -3.87 0.85
CA ALA A 93 0.63 -3.73 -0.57
C ALA A 93 -0.11 -2.44 -0.85
N GLY A 94 -0.03 -1.98 -2.10
CA GLY A 94 -0.72 -0.80 -2.57
C GLY A 94 -1.41 -1.02 -3.90
N LEU A 95 -2.48 -0.28 -4.11
CA LEU A 95 -3.17 -0.11 -5.38
C LEU A 95 -3.14 1.37 -5.74
N ALA A 96 -2.47 1.71 -6.83
CA ALA A 96 -2.53 3.04 -7.42
C ALA A 96 -3.75 3.12 -8.34
N TRP A 97 -4.76 3.93 -8.00
CA TRP A 97 -6.00 4.01 -8.80
C TRP A 97 -6.58 5.43 -8.95
N GLY A 98 -5.82 6.32 -9.61
CA GLY A 98 -6.30 7.65 -9.96
C GLY A 98 -6.00 8.74 -8.91
N GLU A 99 -5.59 8.35 -7.72
CA GLU A 99 -4.92 9.24 -6.75
C GLU A 99 -3.41 8.93 -6.70
N PRO A 100 -2.55 9.90 -6.32
CA PRO A 100 -1.11 9.70 -6.27
C PRO A 100 -0.69 8.56 -5.33
N LEU A 101 0.13 7.65 -5.85
CA LEU A 101 0.85 6.64 -5.07
C LEU A 101 2.19 6.38 -5.77
N GLY A 102 3.25 6.19 -5.00
CA GLY A 102 4.58 5.92 -5.50
C GLY A 102 5.34 4.94 -4.63
N LEU A 103 6.34 4.31 -5.23
CA LEU A 103 7.29 3.43 -4.57
C LEU A 103 8.58 4.20 -4.30
N ALA A 104 9.03 4.19 -3.05
CA ALA A 104 10.32 4.71 -2.65
C ALA A 104 11.29 3.58 -2.30
N ASP A 105 12.51 3.69 -2.82
CA ASP A 105 13.67 2.94 -2.34
C ASP A 105 14.43 3.83 -1.36
N LEU A 106 14.45 3.44 -0.09
CA LEU A 106 15.08 4.18 1.01
C LEU A 106 16.55 3.77 1.23
N GLY A 107 17.05 2.82 0.44
CA GLY A 107 18.37 2.21 0.56
C GLY A 107 18.45 1.17 1.68
N GLY A 108 19.36 0.20 1.53
CA GLY A 108 19.51 -0.88 2.51
C GLY A 108 18.34 -1.86 2.51
N TRP A 109 17.81 -2.19 1.31
CA TRP A 109 16.68 -3.09 1.13
C TRP A 109 15.39 -2.64 1.83
N GLU A 110 15.25 -1.33 1.96
CA GLU A 110 14.13 -0.68 2.60
C GLU A 110 13.25 -0.03 1.53
N TYR A 111 12.00 -0.47 1.42
CA TYR A 111 11.05 0.02 0.43
C TYR A 111 9.81 0.59 1.10
N ALA A 112 9.22 1.62 0.50
CA ALA A 112 8.04 2.29 1.02
C ALA A 112 7.02 2.62 -0.06
N LEU A 113 5.74 2.55 0.28
CA LEU A 113 4.65 3.10 -0.53
C LEU A 113 4.16 4.41 0.06
N SER A 114 4.10 5.45 -0.78
CA SER A 114 3.75 6.80 -0.35
C SER A 114 2.93 7.57 -1.39
N ALA A 115 1.98 8.38 -0.91
CA ALA A 115 1.23 9.34 -1.72
C ALA A 115 2.10 10.46 -2.32
N ALA A 116 3.25 10.76 -1.71
CA ALA A 116 4.12 11.86 -2.10
C ALA A 116 5.61 11.51 -1.95
N PRO A 117 6.51 12.23 -2.63
CA PRO A 117 7.95 12.06 -2.47
C PRO A 117 8.39 12.17 -1.00
N LEU A 118 9.29 11.30 -0.59
CA LEU A 118 9.90 11.28 0.74
C LEU A 118 11.19 12.12 0.76
N ASP A 119 11.54 12.70 1.92
CA ASP A 119 12.79 13.46 2.11
C ASP A 119 14.06 12.59 2.03
N ARG A 120 13.89 11.26 2.00
CA ARG A 120 14.95 10.26 1.86
C ARG A 120 14.59 9.27 0.77
N GLY A 121 15.61 8.80 0.07
CA GLY A 121 15.49 7.75 -0.94
C GLY A 121 15.08 8.27 -2.32
N SER A 122 14.94 7.36 -3.27
CA SER A 122 14.41 7.66 -4.60
C SER A 122 12.94 7.26 -4.68
N TRP A 123 12.06 8.24 -4.90
CA TRP A 123 10.62 8.01 -5.07
C TRP A 123 10.25 7.98 -6.55
N SER A 124 9.48 6.97 -6.95
CA SER A 124 8.97 6.80 -8.31
C SER A 124 7.44 6.72 -8.29
N PRO A 125 6.71 7.56 -9.05
CA PRO A 125 5.26 7.48 -9.12
C PRO A 125 4.81 6.18 -9.79
N LEU A 126 3.71 5.61 -9.31
CA LEU A 126 3.05 4.46 -9.92
C LEU A 126 1.96 4.95 -10.87
N SER A 127 1.85 4.31 -12.04
CA SER A 127 0.74 4.58 -12.96
C SER A 127 -0.58 4.05 -12.39
N PRO A 128 -1.72 4.71 -12.67
CA PRO A 128 -3.04 4.17 -12.32
C PRO A 128 -3.23 2.74 -12.85
N GLY A 129 -3.94 1.92 -12.07
CA GLY A 129 -4.10 0.50 -12.34
C GLY A 129 -2.83 -0.31 -12.05
N THR A 130 -2.04 0.07 -11.04
CA THR A 130 -0.85 -0.69 -10.64
C THR A 130 -1.02 -1.25 -9.24
N ILE A 131 -0.71 -2.53 -9.05
CA ILE A 131 -0.53 -3.12 -7.73
C ILE A 131 0.96 -3.21 -7.44
N VAL A 132 1.31 -2.89 -6.20
CA VAL A 132 2.62 -3.17 -5.63
C VAL A 132 2.44 -4.02 -4.39
N VAL A 133 3.17 -5.11 -4.29
CA VAL A 133 3.29 -5.89 -3.05
C VAL A 133 4.72 -5.70 -2.55
N LEU A 134 4.86 -5.26 -1.31
CA LEU A 134 6.14 -5.24 -0.62
C LEU A 134 6.29 -6.59 0.07
N ASP A 135 7.17 -7.41 -0.46
CA ASP A 135 7.54 -8.67 0.16
C ASP A 135 8.95 -8.60 0.73
N SER A 136 9.33 -9.70 1.36
CA SER A 136 10.63 -9.89 1.97
C SER A 136 11.77 -9.70 0.96
N CYS A 137 11.61 -9.96 -0.33
CA CYS A 137 12.68 -9.82 -1.32
C CYS A 137 12.70 -8.46 -2.04
N GLY A 138 11.71 -7.60 -1.77
CA GLY A 138 11.57 -6.26 -2.33
C GLY A 138 10.18 -6.03 -2.93
N PRO A 139 10.02 -4.97 -3.73
CA PRO A 139 8.74 -4.62 -4.32
C PRO A 139 8.46 -5.47 -5.56
N VAL A 140 7.31 -6.14 -5.57
CA VAL A 140 6.74 -6.78 -6.76
C VAL A 140 5.67 -5.86 -7.33
N VAL A 141 5.93 -5.34 -8.54
CA VAL A 141 5.06 -4.38 -9.23
C VAL A 141 4.39 -5.06 -10.41
N PHE A 142 3.07 -4.95 -10.53
CA PHE A 142 2.36 -5.47 -11.70
C PHE A 142 1.16 -4.59 -12.09
N PRO A 143 0.97 -4.37 -13.41
CA PRO A 143 -0.18 -3.65 -13.91
C PRO A 143 -1.45 -4.50 -13.79
N VAL A 144 -2.57 -3.82 -13.63
CA VAL A 144 -3.92 -4.36 -13.56
C VAL A 144 -4.63 -3.95 -14.85
N PRO A 145 -4.66 -4.80 -15.89
CA PRO A 145 -5.01 -4.39 -17.25
C PRO A 145 -6.44 -3.85 -17.38
N PHE A 146 -7.38 -4.31 -16.54
CA PHE A 146 -8.77 -3.87 -16.55
C PHE A 146 -9.02 -2.52 -15.86
N LEU A 147 -8.02 -1.95 -15.19
CA LEU A 147 -8.09 -0.60 -14.63
C LEU A 147 -7.48 0.45 -15.57
N GLN A 148 -6.81 0.07 -16.67
CA GLN A 148 -6.12 1.06 -17.52
C GLN A 148 -7.05 1.83 -18.48
N GLU A 149 -8.34 1.47 -18.56
CA GLU A 149 -9.25 1.93 -19.62
C GLU A 149 -10.37 2.88 -19.15
N ILE A 150 -10.29 3.47 -17.94
CA ILE A 150 -11.34 4.36 -17.37
C ILE A 150 -10.85 5.78 -17.08
#